data_AF-A0A1Y6KLL0-F1
#
_entry.id   AF-A0A1Y6KLL0-F1
#
_cell.length_a   1.000
_cell.length_b   1.000
_cell.length_c   1.000
_cell.angle_alpha   90.00
_cell.angle_beta   90.00
_cell.angle_gamma   90.00
#
_symmetry.space_group_name_H-M   'P 1'
#
loop_
_entity.id
_entity.type
_entity.pdbx_description
1 polymer ?
#
loop_
_entity_poly.entity_id
_entity_poly.type
_entity_poly.pdbx_seq_one_letter_code
_entity_poly.pdbx_strand_id
1 'polypeptide(L)'
;MNQSSNSSVFDAHQLCIFLSSLAPGDLSVNEAAAARPGAAMMTSVGSPNDELWLRMEQVGWTRRVPGDLPAAPPTSTYTMTEAGARAVTMAVSELIARRALLMGTIKGFDPRSAPEHLTRLCAAFGWLALRTEALRTLAEQARPALHKSQARQRAYVQALNEIGGGLSMAASCIADAIAHGLDSDAGRDCLARTVAGLRYAEQCLTQWTAKMRAQPPGHWLSRFVAGIRSRF
;
A
#
# COMPACT_ATOMS: atom_id res chain seq x y z
N MET A 1 -7.05 28.01 -30.91
CA MET A 1 -7.95 26.89 -30.55
C MET A 1 -7.18 25.96 -29.63
N ASN A 2 -7.47 26.02 -28.33
CA ASN A 2 -6.78 25.25 -27.29
C ASN A 2 -7.27 23.80 -27.30
N GLN A 3 -6.40 22.86 -27.66
CA GLN A 3 -6.66 21.44 -27.51
C GLN A 3 -6.59 21.07 -26.02
N SER A 4 -7.77 20.71 -25.50
CA SER A 4 -8.03 19.67 -24.51
C SER A 4 -7.08 19.57 -23.31
N SER A 5 -7.57 20.11 -22.19
CA SER A 5 -7.23 19.70 -20.84
C SER A 5 -7.15 18.17 -20.72
N ASN A 6 -5.94 17.64 -20.55
CA ASN A 6 -5.71 16.25 -20.12
C ASN A 6 -6.20 16.09 -18.67
N SER A 7 -7.50 15.98 -18.47
CA SER A 7 -8.07 15.39 -17.26
C SER A 7 -7.86 13.89 -17.37
N SER A 8 -6.86 13.35 -16.69
CA SER A 8 -6.75 11.89 -16.55
C SER A 8 -7.96 11.42 -15.74
N VAL A 9 -8.94 10.83 -16.42
CA VAL A 9 -10.13 10.23 -15.80
C VAL A 9 -9.67 9.12 -14.85
N PHE A 10 -10.22 9.07 -13.64
CA PHE A 10 -9.94 7.99 -12.69
C PHE A 10 -10.33 6.64 -13.27
N ASP A 11 -9.38 5.74 -13.51
CA ASP A 11 -9.63 4.46 -14.19
C ASP A 11 -9.33 3.23 -13.33
N ALA A 12 -9.53 2.05 -13.92
CA ALA A 12 -9.30 0.77 -13.22
C ALA A 12 -7.84 0.57 -12.81
N HIS A 13 -6.89 1.06 -13.62
CA HIS A 13 -5.47 0.97 -13.28
C HIS A 13 -5.14 1.85 -12.07
N GLN A 14 -5.66 3.07 -12.05
CA GLN A 14 -5.52 3.97 -10.91
C GLN A 14 -6.20 3.40 -9.66
N LEU A 15 -7.36 2.75 -9.79
CA LEU A 15 -8.00 2.04 -8.69
C LEU A 15 -7.10 0.94 -8.12
N CYS A 16 -6.48 0.11 -8.96
CA CYS A 16 -5.54 -0.92 -8.52
C CYS A 16 -4.35 -0.32 -7.75
N ILE A 17 -3.77 0.78 -8.24
CA ILE A 17 -2.70 1.49 -7.54
C ILE A 17 -3.17 2.00 -6.18
N PHE A 18 -4.33 2.67 -6.12
CA PHE A 18 -4.85 3.21 -4.87
C PHE A 18 -5.13 2.11 -3.85
N LEU A 19 -5.84 1.05 -4.23
CA LEU A 19 -6.13 -0.09 -3.33
C LEU A 19 -4.84 -0.75 -2.83
N SER A 20 -3.81 -0.85 -3.67
CA SER A 20 -2.51 -1.41 -3.28
C SER A 20 -1.78 -0.55 -2.25
N SER A 21 -2.05 0.76 -2.21
CA SER A 21 -1.40 1.68 -1.27
C SER A 21 -2.00 1.64 0.14
N LEU A 22 -3.21 1.09 0.28
CA LEU A 22 -3.98 1.08 1.52
C LEU A 22 -3.33 0.20 2.59
N ALA A 23 -3.61 0.50 3.86
CA ALA A 23 -3.36 -0.44 4.94
C ALA A 23 -4.40 -1.59 4.88
N PRO A 24 -4.10 -2.78 5.44
CA PRO A 24 -5.05 -3.92 5.40
C PRO A 24 -6.45 -3.58 5.93
N GLY A 25 -6.53 -2.76 6.98
CA GLY A 25 -7.81 -2.31 7.54
C GLY A 25 -8.59 -1.36 6.63
N ASP A 26 -7.91 -0.53 5.83
CA ASP A 26 -8.58 0.34 4.86
C ASP A 26 -9.03 -0.46 3.62
N LEU A 27 -8.21 -1.41 3.16
CA LEU A 27 -8.56 -2.30 2.05
C LEU A 27 -9.80 -3.14 2.36
N SER A 28 -9.88 -3.72 3.56
CA SER A 28 -10.99 -4.60 3.94
C SER A 28 -12.35 -3.90 3.93
N VAL A 29 -12.39 -2.59 4.19
CA VAL A 29 -13.62 -1.78 4.05
C VAL A 29 -14.07 -1.72 2.59
N ASN A 30 -13.15 -1.59 1.64
CA ASN A 30 -13.48 -1.57 0.21
C ASN A 30 -13.94 -2.95 -0.28
N GLU A 31 -13.32 -4.03 0.19
CA GLU A 31 -13.76 -5.40 -0.10
C GLU A 31 -15.18 -5.65 0.43
N ALA A 32 -15.45 -5.26 1.68
CA ALA A 32 -16.75 -5.42 2.32
C ALA A 32 -17.85 -4.58 1.64
N ALA A 33 -17.49 -3.41 1.13
CA ALA A 33 -18.39 -2.54 0.38
C ALA A 33 -18.70 -3.09 -1.02
N ALA A 34 -17.71 -3.64 -1.72
CA ALA A 34 -17.91 -4.29 -3.01
C ALA A 34 -18.79 -5.55 -2.88
N ALA A 35 -18.71 -6.26 -1.76
CA ALA A 35 -19.58 -7.40 -1.48
C ALA A 35 -21.04 -6.99 -1.16
N ARG A 36 -21.28 -5.74 -0.78
CA ARG A 36 -22.61 -5.20 -0.40
C ARG A 36 -22.80 -3.78 -0.95
N PRO A 37 -22.92 -3.62 -2.28
CA PRO A 37 -23.16 -2.31 -2.88
C PRO A 37 -24.41 -1.65 -2.31
N GLY A 38 -24.41 -0.33 -2.22
CA GLY A 38 -25.47 0.47 -1.62
C GLY A 38 -25.42 0.59 -0.08
N ALA A 39 -24.63 -0.24 0.61
CA ALA A 39 -24.39 -0.06 2.04
C ALA A 39 -23.63 1.25 2.31
N ALA A 40 -24.00 1.94 3.39
CA ALA A 40 -23.30 3.15 3.82
C ALA A 40 -21.92 2.79 4.37
N MET A 41 -20.90 3.49 3.89
CA MET A 41 -19.52 3.44 4.35
C MET A 41 -19.18 4.80 4.94
N MET A 42 -18.58 4.81 6.13
CA MET A 42 -18.19 6.04 6.81
C MET A 42 -16.69 6.03 7.07
N THR A 43 -16.05 7.17 6.90
CA THR A 43 -14.63 7.35 7.20
C THR A 43 -14.36 8.78 7.65
N SER A 44 -13.21 9.01 8.30
CA SER A 44 -12.79 10.37 8.65
C SER A 44 -12.38 11.14 7.39
N VAL A 45 -12.71 12.44 7.35
CA VAL A 45 -12.27 13.32 6.25
C VAL A 45 -10.74 13.30 6.12
N GLY A 46 -10.24 13.14 4.90
CA GLY A 46 -8.80 13.08 4.60
C GLY A 46 -8.11 11.74 4.91
N SER A 47 -8.89 10.71 5.26
CA SER A 47 -8.38 9.33 5.35
C SER A 47 -7.99 8.79 3.95
N PRO A 48 -7.26 7.66 3.86
CA PRO A 48 -6.98 7.05 2.56
C PRO A 48 -8.26 6.66 1.81
N ASN A 49 -9.25 6.14 2.55
CA ASN A 49 -10.54 5.76 1.98
C ASN A 49 -11.35 6.97 1.53
N ASP A 50 -11.30 8.08 2.25
CA ASP A 50 -11.98 9.32 1.81
C ASP A 50 -11.41 9.83 0.48
N GLU A 51 -10.08 9.86 0.34
CA GLU A 51 -9.44 10.29 -0.91
C GLU A 51 -9.79 9.35 -2.08
N LEU A 52 -9.76 8.03 -1.85
CA LEU A 52 -10.14 7.05 -2.86
C LEU A 52 -11.61 7.21 -3.27
N TRP A 53 -12.52 7.26 -2.31
CA TRP A 53 -13.96 7.34 -2.60
C TRP A 53 -14.35 8.65 -3.26
N LEU A 54 -13.67 9.76 -2.95
CA LEU A 54 -13.84 11.02 -3.66
C LEU A 54 -13.46 10.91 -5.14
N ARG A 55 -12.38 10.18 -5.48
CA ARG A 55 -11.98 9.93 -6.87
C ARG A 55 -12.95 8.99 -7.59
N MET A 56 -13.41 7.95 -6.89
CA MET A 56 -14.41 7.02 -7.41
C MET A 56 -15.75 7.71 -7.70
N GLU A 57 -16.10 8.75 -6.93
CA GLU A 57 -17.33 9.53 -7.13
C GLU A 57 -17.32 10.27 -8.47
N GLN A 58 -16.16 10.79 -8.88
CA GLN A 58 -15.98 11.51 -10.16
C GLN A 58 -16.29 10.63 -11.38
N VAL A 59 -16.23 9.31 -11.22
CA VAL A 59 -16.52 8.32 -12.28
C VAL A 59 -17.75 7.47 -11.97
N GLY A 60 -18.56 7.87 -10.98
CA GLY A 60 -19.83 7.23 -10.63
C GLY A 60 -19.71 5.86 -9.94
N TRP A 61 -18.55 5.52 -9.41
CA TRP A 61 -18.32 4.27 -8.67
C TRP A 61 -18.71 4.34 -7.20
N THR A 62 -18.75 5.55 -6.64
CA THR A 62 -19.31 5.86 -5.33
C THR A 62 -20.27 7.03 -5.45
N ARG A 63 -21.10 7.22 -4.42
CA ARG A 63 -21.96 8.39 -4.26
C ARG A 63 -21.86 8.88 -2.82
N ARG A 64 -21.57 10.15 -2.61
CA ARG A 64 -21.63 10.76 -1.29
C ARG A 64 -23.08 10.82 -0.79
N VAL A 65 -23.28 10.51 0.48
CA VAL A 65 -24.59 10.52 1.15
C VAL A 65 -24.53 11.55 2.28
N PRO A 66 -25.58 12.38 2.48
CA PRO A 66 -25.66 13.25 3.64
C PRO A 66 -25.50 12.44 4.93
N GLY A 67 -24.60 12.88 5.81
CA GLY A 67 -24.46 12.30 7.14
C GLY A 67 -25.38 13.03 8.12
N ASP A 68 -26.31 12.31 8.74
CA ASP A 68 -27.27 12.87 9.72
C ASP A 68 -26.68 13.02 11.13
N LEU A 69 -25.38 12.80 11.33
CA LEU A 69 -24.79 12.74 12.68
C LEU A 69 -23.97 14.00 13.02
N PRO A 70 -24.37 14.76 14.05
CA PRO A 70 -23.55 15.81 14.63
C PRO A 70 -22.54 15.16 15.57
N ALA A 71 -21.43 14.64 15.04
CA ALA A 71 -20.33 14.17 15.89
C ALA A 71 -18.99 14.55 15.27
N ALA A 72 -18.24 15.38 15.99
CA ALA A 72 -16.81 15.51 15.76
C ALA A 72 -16.12 14.17 16.09
N PRO A 73 -15.10 13.75 15.32
CA PRO A 73 -14.46 14.45 14.21
C PRO A 73 -15.25 14.37 12.89
N PRO A 74 -15.04 15.30 11.93
CA PRO A 74 -15.77 15.32 10.66
C PRO A 74 -15.60 13.99 9.90
N THR A 75 -16.73 13.39 9.54
CA THR A 75 -16.80 12.15 8.77
C THR A 75 -17.39 12.42 7.38
N SER A 76 -16.99 11.58 6.42
CA SER A 76 -17.63 11.50 5.11
C SER A 76 -18.31 10.16 4.97
N THR A 77 -19.54 10.19 4.44
CA THR A 77 -20.36 9.00 4.20
C THR A 77 -20.57 8.82 2.70
N TYR A 78 -20.34 7.60 2.22
CA TYR A 78 -20.52 7.23 0.83
C TYR A 78 -21.28 5.92 0.72
N THR A 79 -21.83 5.65 -0.46
CA THR A 79 -22.33 4.34 -0.86
C THR A 79 -21.58 3.90 -2.12
N MET A 80 -21.25 2.62 -2.21
CA MET A 80 -20.65 2.04 -3.41
C MET A 80 -21.74 1.68 -4.41
N THR A 81 -21.58 2.06 -5.67
CA THR A 81 -22.53 1.67 -6.74
C THR A 81 -22.23 0.25 -7.22
N GLU A 82 -23.18 -0.37 -7.93
CA GLU A 82 -22.96 -1.66 -8.58
C GLU A 82 -21.77 -1.65 -9.55
N ALA A 83 -21.57 -0.55 -10.27
CA ALA A 83 -20.43 -0.38 -11.16
C ALA A 83 -19.11 -0.28 -10.36
N GLY A 84 -19.11 0.47 -9.25
CA GLY A 84 -17.95 0.56 -8.36
C GLY A 84 -17.61 -0.76 -7.70
N ALA A 85 -18.61 -1.53 -7.26
CA ALA A 85 -18.41 -2.86 -6.69
C ALA A 85 -17.71 -3.80 -7.68
N ARG A 86 -18.18 -3.86 -8.94
CA ARG A 86 -17.50 -4.64 -9.99
C ARG A 86 -16.07 -4.18 -10.22
N ALA A 87 -15.83 -2.87 -10.29
CA ALA A 87 -14.50 -2.32 -10.49
C ALA A 87 -13.55 -2.69 -9.33
N VAL A 88 -14.01 -2.57 -8.08
CA VAL A 88 -13.23 -2.96 -6.89
C VAL A 88 -12.97 -4.46 -6.86
N THR A 89 -13.96 -5.32 -7.14
CA THR A 89 -13.76 -6.77 -7.20
C THR A 89 -12.71 -7.17 -8.24
N MET A 90 -12.76 -6.56 -9.43
CA MET A 90 -11.75 -6.79 -10.47
C MET A 90 -10.37 -6.33 -10.02
N ALA A 91 -10.27 -5.13 -9.44
CA ALA A 91 -9.01 -4.59 -8.96
C ALA A 91 -8.42 -5.45 -7.83
N VAL A 92 -9.21 -5.84 -6.84
CA VAL A 92 -8.77 -6.75 -5.75
C VAL A 92 -8.28 -8.09 -6.31
N SER A 93 -8.95 -8.63 -7.33
CA SER A 93 -8.51 -9.86 -7.99
C SER A 93 -7.14 -9.68 -8.67
N GLU A 94 -6.91 -8.54 -9.32
CA GLU A 94 -5.60 -8.19 -9.88
C GLU A 94 -4.53 -8.05 -8.79
N LEU A 95 -4.86 -7.41 -7.67
CA LEU A 95 -3.96 -7.27 -6.52
C LEU A 95 -3.53 -8.64 -5.99
N ILE A 96 -4.48 -9.58 -5.84
CA ILE A 96 -4.21 -10.95 -5.41
C ILE A 96 -3.27 -11.65 -6.42
N ALA A 97 -3.54 -11.52 -7.72
CA ALA A 97 -2.70 -12.10 -8.76
C ALA A 97 -1.27 -11.53 -8.75
N ARG A 98 -1.12 -10.20 -8.65
CA ARG A 98 0.19 -9.53 -8.56
C ARG A 98 0.95 -9.94 -7.30
N ARG A 99 0.25 -10.10 -6.17
CA ARG A 99 0.87 -10.58 -4.93
C ARG A 99 1.39 -12.00 -5.09
N ALA A 100 0.61 -12.88 -5.72
CA ALA A 100 1.04 -14.25 -6.01
C ALA A 100 2.27 -14.27 -6.92
N LEU A 101 2.32 -13.41 -7.95
CA LEU A 101 3.50 -13.26 -8.81
C LEU A 101 4.74 -12.82 -8.04
N LEU A 102 4.61 -11.83 -7.15
CA LEU A 102 5.72 -11.38 -6.31
C LEU A 102 6.23 -12.48 -5.39
N MET A 103 5.33 -13.22 -4.74
CA MET A 103 5.70 -14.37 -3.91
C MET A 103 6.39 -15.46 -4.73
N GLY A 104 5.96 -15.66 -5.99
CA GLY A 104 6.58 -16.60 -6.93
C GLY A 104 8.00 -16.21 -7.37
N THR A 105 8.47 -14.99 -7.07
CA THR A 105 9.88 -14.61 -7.33
C THR A 105 10.84 -15.14 -6.26
N ILE A 106 10.33 -15.57 -5.11
CA ILE A 106 11.14 -16.16 -4.04
C ILE A 106 11.53 -17.58 -4.44
N LYS A 107 12.81 -17.77 -4.75
CA LYS A 107 13.35 -19.07 -5.18
C LYS A 107 13.11 -20.13 -4.11
N GLY A 108 12.59 -21.28 -4.53
CA GLY A 108 12.33 -22.43 -3.66
C GLY A 108 11.06 -22.33 -2.82
N PHE A 109 10.34 -21.22 -2.86
CA PHE A 109 9.06 -21.09 -2.18
C PHE A 109 7.93 -21.75 -3.00
N ASP A 110 7.22 -22.68 -2.38
CA ASP A 110 5.97 -23.25 -2.91
C ASP A 110 4.85 -23.07 -1.87
N PRO A 111 3.81 -22.25 -2.16
CA PRO A 111 2.74 -21.99 -1.20
C PRO A 111 1.90 -23.23 -0.84
N ARG A 112 2.00 -24.33 -1.59
CA ARG A 112 1.25 -25.57 -1.32
C ARG A 112 1.94 -26.49 -0.33
N SER A 113 3.26 -26.39 -0.19
CA SER A 113 4.08 -27.26 0.65
C SER A 113 4.84 -26.51 1.74
N ALA A 114 4.93 -25.17 1.65
CA ALA A 114 5.60 -24.35 2.64
C ALA A 114 4.90 -24.39 4.00
N PRO A 115 5.67 -24.42 5.11
CA PRO A 115 5.13 -24.25 6.45
C PRO A 115 4.34 -22.95 6.61
N GLU A 116 3.34 -22.95 7.49
CA GLU A 116 2.43 -21.81 7.67
C GLU A 116 3.17 -20.50 8.02
N HIS A 117 4.22 -20.57 8.85
CA HIS A 117 4.98 -19.38 9.23
C HIS A 117 5.70 -18.76 8.03
N LEU A 118 6.25 -19.58 7.14
CA LEU A 118 6.91 -19.15 5.90
C LEU A 118 5.87 -18.57 4.93
N THR A 119 4.71 -19.21 4.80
CA THR A 119 3.58 -18.71 4.00
C THR A 119 3.11 -17.34 4.48
N ARG A 120 2.98 -17.14 5.80
CA ARG A 120 2.65 -15.82 6.39
C ARG A 120 3.73 -14.78 6.14
N LEU A 121 5.00 -15.18 6.19
CA LEU A 121 6.12 -14.30 5.93
C LEU A 121 6.16 -13.83 4.47
N CYS A 122 6.04 -14.76 3.51
CA CYS A 122 5.96 -14.45 2.08
C CYS A 122 4.73 -13.61 1.75
N ALA A 123 3.59 -13.87 2.42
CA ALA A 123 2.39 -13.06 2.31
C ALA A 123 2.62 -11.60 2.74
N ALA A 124 3.29 -11.40 3.89
CA ALA A 124 3.63 -10.07 4.39
C ALA A 124 4.60 -9.35 3.43
N PHE A 125 5.62 -10.05 2.94
CA PHE A 125 6.53 -9.53 1.91
C PHE A 125 5.76 -9.07 0.66
N GLY A 126 4.94 -9.93 0.07
CA GLY A 126 4.22 -9.63 -1.17
C GLY A 126 3.30 -8.41 -1.02
N TRP A 127 2.64 -8.29 0.14
CA TRP A 127 1.82 -7.13 0.47
C TRP A 127 2.63 -5.84 0.60
N LEU A 128 3.73 -5.87 1.35
CA LEU A 128 4.58 -4.70 1.56
C LEU A 128 5.26 -4.25 0.26
N ALA A 129 5.64 -5.18 -0.61
CA ALA A 129 6.21 -4.91 -1.92
C ALA A 129 5.21 -4.16 -2.82
N LEU A 130 3.97 -4.66 -2.96
CA LEU A 130 2.93 -3.96 -3.72
C LEU A 130 2.62 -2.59 -3.15
N ARG A 131 2.51 -2.49 -1.82
CA ARG A 131 2.20 -1.22 -1.16
C ARG A 131 3.30 -0.18 -1.37
N THR A 132 4.56 -0.60 -1.30
CA THR A 132 5.71 0.27 -1.54
C THR A 132 5.74 0.75 -2.99
N GLU A 133 5.52 -0.15 -3.94
CA GLU A 133 5.45 0.17 -5.36
C GLU A 133 4.31 1.17 -5.65
N ALA A 134 3.11 0.90 -5.14
CA ALA A 134 1.95 1.75 -5.34
C ALA A 134 2.14 3.15 -4.75
N LEU A 135 2.64 3.25 -3.52
CA LEU A 135 2.94 4.53 -2.89
C LEU A 135 4.02 5.31 -3.66
N ARG A 136 4.99 4.62 -4.26
CA ARG A 136 6.02 5.24 -5.09
C ARG A 136 5.42 5.79 -6.38
N THR A 137 4.59 5.00 -7.06
CA THR A 137 3.88 5.45 -8.27
C THR A 137 3.01 6.68 -7.98
N LEU A 138 2.22 6.67 -6.90
CA LEU A 138 1.41 7.82 -6.49
C LEU A 138 2.28 9.05 -6.17
N ALA A 139 3.40 8.83 -5.49
CA ALA A 139 4.35 9.89 -5.16
C ALA A 139 4.98 10.50 -6.42
N GLU A 140 5.41 9.69 -7.38
CA GLU A 140 6.02 10.15 -8.64
C GLU A 140 5.02 10.89 -9.53
N GLN A 141 3.76 10.44 -9.54
CA GLN A 141 2.67 11.09 -10.29
C GLN A 141 2.21 12.42 -9.67
N ALA A 142 2.49 12.65 -8.39
CA ALA A 142 2.16 13.92 -7.76
C ALA A 142 2.89 15.08 -8.46
N ARG A 143 2.19 16.19 -8.75
CA ARG A 143 2.77 17.38 -9.38
C ARG A 143 2.65 18.60 -8.45
N PRO A 144 3.42 18.64 -7.34
CA PRO A 144 3.35 19.76 -6.41
C PRO A 144 3.82 21.07 -7.05
N ALA A 145 3.02 22.12 -6.91
CA ALA A 145 3.31 23.44 -7.46
C ALA A 145 4.41 24.21 -6.68
N LEU A 146 4.58 23.93 -5.40
CA LEU A 146 5.52 24.65 -4.53
C LEU A 146 6.86 23.93 -4.43
N HIS A 147 7.97 24.67 -4.53
CA HIS A 147 9.34 24.11 -4.45
C HIS A 147 9.59 23.30 -3.17
N LYS A 148 9.12 23.79 -2.01
CA LYS A 148 9.20 23.04 -0.73
C LYS A 148 8.42 21.72 -0.78
N SER A 149 7.32 21.66 -1.54
CA SER A 149 6.53 20.43 -1.73
C SER A 149 7.22 19.46 -2.69
N GLN A 150 7.89 19.97 -3.73
CA GLN A 150 8.71 19.16 -4.65
C GLN A 150 9.92 18.52 -3.93
N ALA A 151 10.59 19.27 -3.06
CA ALA A 151 11.66 18.70 -2.23
C ALA A 151 11.16 17.56 -1.32
N ARG A 152 9.97 17.72 -0.73
CA ARG A 152 9.32 16.67 0.08
C ARG A 152 8.97 15.43 -0.73
N GLN A 153 8.39 15.62 -1.91
CA GLN A 153 8.08 14.53 -2.83
C GLN A 153 9.35 13.72 -3.18
N ARG A 154 10.44 14.39 -3.56
CA ARG A 154 11.71 13.71 -3.88
C ARG A 154 12.26 12.91 -2.69
N ALA A 155 12.24 13.48 -1.48
CA ALA A 155 12.66 12.77 -0.28
C ALA A 155 11.78 11.54 0.02
N TYR A 156 10.48 11.65 -0.24
CA TYR A 156 9.53 10.55 -0.07
C TYR A 156 9.78 9.42 -1.07
N VAL A 157 9.93 9.74 -2.36
CA VAL A 157 10.27 8.77 -3.42
C VAL A 157 11.60 8.07 -3.10
N GLN A 158 12.62 8.82 -2.69
CA GLN A 158 13.94 8.26 -2.37
C GLN A 158 13.87 7.17 -1.31
N ALA A 159 13.10 7.39 -0.25
CA ALA A 159 13.03 6.41 0.82
C ALA A 159 12.03 5.28 0.57
N LEU A 160 11.03 5.48 -0.30
CA LEU A 160 10.29 4.35 -0.85
C LEU A 160 11.20 3.44 -1.69
N ASN A 161 12.17 3.99 -2.42
CA ASN A 161 13.20 3.19 -3.11
C ASN A 161 14.07 2.41 -2.11
N GLU A 162 14.43 3.01 -0.98
CA GLU A 162 15.20 2.33 0.08
C GLU A 162 14.41 1.20 0.74
N ILE A 163 13.13 1.42 1.04
CA ILE A 163 12.22 0.36 1.51
C ILE A 163 12.13 -0.76 0.46
N GLY A 164 11.99 -0.42 -0.82
CA GLY A 164 11.98 -1.38 -1.91
C GLY A 164 13.26 -2.22 -2.00
N GLY A 165 14.43 -1.60 -1.79
CA GLY A 165 15.71 -2.29 -1.68
C GLY A 165 15.74 -3.27 -0.50
N GLY A 166 15.29 -2.84 0.69
CA GLY A 166 15.19 -3.72 1.86
C GLY A 166 14.23 -4.89 1.65
N LEU A 167 13.08 -4.68 1.00
CA LEU A 167 12.15 -5.75 0.65
C LEU A 167 12.77 -6.75 -0.34
N SER A 168 13.56 -6.27 -1.30
CA SER A 168 14.29 -7.15 -2.23
C SER A 168 15.32 -8.02 -1.49
N MET A 169 16.04 -7.43 -0.51
CA MET A 169 16.93 -8.20 0.37
C MET A 169 16.17 -9.22 1.22
N ALA A 170 14.99 -8.85 1.72
CA ALA A 170 14.12 -9.76 2.47
C ALA A 170 13.75 -11.00 1.63
N ALA A 171 13.40 -10.82 0.36
CA ALA A 171 13.10 -11.92 -0.56
C ALA A 171 14.31 -12.85 -0.74
N SER A 172 15.52 -12.29 -0.90
CA SER A 172 16.76 -13.07 -0.96
C SER A 172 17.02 -13.85 0.33
N CYS A 173 16.87 -13.22 1.50
CA CYS A 173 17.03 -13.91 2.78
C CYS A 173 16.03 -15.04 2.97
N ILE A 174 14.78 -14.89 2.50
CA ILE A 174 13.80 -15.99 2.52
C ILE A 174 14.28 -17.14 1.63
N ALA A 175 14.73 -16.85 0.40
CA ALA A 175 15.24 -17.85 -0.52
C ALA A 175 16.47 -18.59 0.05
N ASP A 176 17.39 -17.86 0.69
CA ASP A 176 18.57 -18.43 1.34
C ASP A 176 18.17 -19.32 2.53
N ALA A 177 17.20 -18.89 3.34
CA ALA A 177 16.70 -19.72 4.44
C ALA A 177 16.08 -21.03 3.95
N ILE A 178 15.35 -20.99 2.83
CA ILE A 178 14.80 -22.21 2.21
C ILE A 178 15.94 -23.11 1.72
N ALA A 179 16.96 -22.55 1.07
CA ALA A 179 18.08 -23.31 0.53
C ALA A 179 18.95 -23.98 1.60
N HIS A 180 19.16 -23.32 2.75
CA HIS A 180 19.93 -23.85 3.87
C HIS A 180 19.11 -24.77 4.80
N GLY A 181 17.80 -24.79 4.64
CA GLY A 181 16.86 -25.44 5.57
C GLY A 181 16.45 -24.49 6.69
N LEU A 182 15.14 -24.41 6.93
CA LEU A 182 14.52 -23.43 7.84
C LEU A 182 14.98 -23.59 9.30
N ASP A 183 15.34 -24.82 9.70
CA ASP A 183 15.80 -25.15 11.05
C ASP A 183 17.33 -25.16 11.20
N SER A 184 18.07 -24.77 10.16
CA SER A 184 19.50 -24.50 10.30
C SER A 184 19.73 -23.17 11.05
N ASP A 185 20.90 -22.99 11.67
CA ASP A 185 21.25 -21.71 12.30
C ASP A 185 21.19 -20.56 11.29
N ALA A 186 21.78 -20.77 10.10
CA ALA A 186 21.73 -19.81 9.00
C ALA A 186 20.30 -19.50 8.55
N GLY A 187 19.45 -20.52 8.40
CA GLY A 187 18.05 -20.36 8.03
C GLY A 187 17.26 -19.57 9.07
N ARG A 188 17.42 -19.89 10.36
CA ARG A 188 16.78 -19.15 11.45
C ARG A 188 17.21 -17.68 11.48
N ASP A 189 18.50 -17.40 11.32
CA ASP A 189 19.03 -16.03 11.31
C ASP A 189 18.48 -15.22 10.12
N CYS A 190 18.44 -15.82 8.93
CA CYS A 190 17.85 -15.21 7.75
C CYS A 190 16.35 -14.90 7.94
N LEU A 191 15.58 -15.83 8.51
CA LEU A 191 14.16 -15.61 8.79
C LEU A 191 13.95 -14.53 9.87
N ALA A 192 14.74 -14.53 10.93
CA ALA A 192 14.66 -13.53 11.99
C ALA A 192 14.93 -12.11 11.46
N ARG A 193 15.98 -11.94 10.64
CA ARG A 193 16.28 -10.67 9.96
C ARG A 193 15.16 -10.24 9.04
N THR A 194 14.62 -11.19 8.24
CA THR A 194 13.48 -10.92 7.35
C THR A 194 12.28 -10.42 8.14
N VAL A 195 11.88 -11.10 9.22
CA VAL A 195 10.76 -10.69 10.08
C VAL A 195 10.97 -9.28 10.64
N ALA A 196 12.16 -8.99 11.17
CA ALA A 196 12.49 -7.68 11.71
C ALA A 196 12.45 -6.58 10.63
N GLY A 197 12.95 -6.89 9.44
CA GLY A 197 12.95 -6.00 8.28
C GLY A 197 11.55 -5.69 7.76
N LEU A 198 10.70 -6.71 7.59
CA LEU A 198 9.31 -6.52 7.14
C LEU A 198 8.48 -5.72 8.13
N ARG A 199 8.61 -5.99 9.44
CA ARG A 199 7.95 -5.19 10.48
C ARG A 199 8.40 -3.73 10.45
N TYR A 200 9.69 -3.50 10.23
CA TYR A 200 10.21 -2.15 10.09
C TYR A 200 9.62 -1.46 8.86
N ALA A 201 9.63 -2.11 7.69
CA ALA A 201 9.01 -1.57 6.47
C ALA A 201 7.54 -1.22 6.68
N GLU A 202 6.76 -2.11 7.32
CA GLU A 202 5.36 -1.86 7.65
C GLU A 202 5.17 -0.60 8.53
N GLN A 203 5.97 -0.47 9.60
CA GLN A 203 5.94 0.70 10.47
C GLN A 203 6.25 1.98 9.69
N CYS A 204 7.24 1.93 8.81
CA CYS A 204 7.65 3.07 7.99
C CYS A 204 6.53 3.51 7.05
N LEU A 205 5.96 2.58 6.29
CA LEU A 205 4.85 2.87 5.37
C LEU A 205 3.63 3.44 6.11
N THR A 206 3.31 2.90 7.29
CA THR A 206 2.18 3.36 8.11
C THR A 206 2.43 4.76 8.68
N GLN A 207 3.58 4.99 9.32
CA GLN A 207 3.92 6.30 9.90
C GLN A 207 4.07 7.38 8.83
N TRP A 208 4.59 7.04 7.66
CA TRP A 208 4.79 7.99 6.58
C TRP A 208 3.49 8.39 5.91
N THR A 209 2.59 7.44 5.69
CA THR A 209 1.23 7.75 5.21
C THR A 209 0.54 8.74 6.14
N ALA A 210 0.71 8.60 7.45
CA ALA A 210 0.19 9.55 8.44
C ALA A 210 0.92 10.91 8.42
N LYS A 211 2.26 10.93 8.37
CA LYS A 211 3.07 12.16 8.43
C LYS A 211 2.98 13.02 7.17
N MET A 212 2.92 12.41 5.99
CA MET A 212 2.72 13.14 4.72
C MET A 212 1.41 13.94 4.74
N ARG A 213 0.42 13.51 5.53
CA ARG A 213 -0.86 14.20 5.70
C ARG A 213 -0.83 15.32 6.76
N ALA A 214 0.19 15.40 7.63
CA ALA A 214 0.19 16.26 8.83
C ALA A 214 1.15 17.50 8.82
N GLN A 215 2.00 17.73 7.80
CA GLN A 215 2.99 18.86 7.64
C GLN A 215 4.41 18.71 8.31
N PRO A 216 5.33 19.73 8.26
CA PRO A 216 6.65 19.82 7.54
C PRO A 216 7.90 19.23 8.28
N PRO A 217 9.11 19.19 7.64
CA PRO A 217 10.15 18.19 7.91
C PRO A 217 11.23 18.57 8.94
N GLY A 218 11.86 17.56 9.55
CA GLY A 218 13.12 17.70 10.28
C GLY A 218 13.72 16.38 10.79
N HIS A 219 15.00 16.16 10.49
CA HIS A 219 15.95 15.22 11.14
C HIS A 219 15.82 13.69 11.03
N TRP A 220 14.73 13.10 10.54
CA TRP A 220 14.52 11.65 10.69
C TRP A 220 15.07 10.77 9.55
N LEU A 221 15.33 11.32 8.35
CA LEU A 221 15.77 10.52 7.18
C LEU A 221 17.14 9.85 7.38
N SER A 222 18.09 10.48 8.07
CA SER A 222 19.43 9.92 8.29
C SER A 222 19.45 8.75 9.29
N ARG A 223 18.63 8.82 10.36
CA ARG A 223 18.46 7.72 11.32
C ARG A 223 17.70 6.53 10.71
N PHE A 224 16.82 6.81 9.76
CA PHE A 224 16.03 5.83 9.02
C PHE A 224 16.89 5.03 8.03
N VAL A 225 17.70 5.72 7.21
CA VAL A 225 18.63 5.09 6.26
C VAL A 225 19.61 4.15 6.99
N ALA A 226 20.10 4.57 8.16
CA ALA A 226 20.95 3.74 9.00
C ALA A 226 20.21 2.54 9.61
N GLY A 227 18.91 2.70 9.90
CA GLY A 227 18.04 1.63 10.42
C GLY A 227 17.69 0.54 9.40
N ILE A 228 17.45 0.91 8.13
CA ILE A 228 17.21 -0.06 7.05
C ILE A 228 18.47 -0.87 6.78
N ARG A 229 19.62 -0.20 6.59
CA ARG A 229 20.91 -0.86 6.29
C ARG A 229 21.50 -1.68 7.42
N SER A 230 21.02 -1.52 8.66
CA SER A 230 21.46 -2.33 9.81
C SER A 230 20.57 -3.52 10.09
N ARG A 231 19.36 -3.57 9.49
CA ARG A 231 18.37 -4.64 9.71
C ARG A 231 18.26 -5.60 8.52
N PHE A 232 18.70 -5.15 7.34
CA PHE A 232 18.90 -5.96 6.14
C PHE A 232 20.39 -6.06 5.84
#